data_AF-A0A6M0F9F4-F1
#
_entry.id   AF-A0A6M0F9F4-F1
#
_cell.length_a   1.000
_cell.length_b   1.000
_cell.length_c   1.000
_cell.angle_alpha   90.00
_cell.angle_beta   90.00
_cell.angle_gamma   90.00
#
_symmetry.space_group_name_H-M   'P 1'
#
loop_
_entity.id
_entity.type
_entity.pdbx_description
1 polymer ?
#
loop_
_entity_poly.entity_id
_entity_poly.type
_entity_poly.pdbx_seq_one_letter_code
_entity_poly.pdbx_strand_id
1 'polypeptide(L)'
;MKQTPFQPQTPNVYTVYSHRNLTHAPTPLSWVPAVMVVLGASLWLSTLSAQGQIVPDTTLGAESSLISPDAFQGILGDRIDGGAIRSALLFHSFSDFNIESGRAAYFA
;
A
#
# COMPACT_ATOMS: atom_id res chain seq x y z
N MET A 1 72.27 51.10 53.59
CA MET A 1 70.93 50.89 54.20
C MET A 1 70.41 49.56 53.68
N LYS A 2 70.02 48.64 54.58
CA LYS A 2 69.56 47.29 54.25
C LYS A 2 68.08 47.33 53.85
N GLN A 3 67.70 46.72 52.72
CA GLN A 3 66.31 46.38 52.40
C GLN A 3 66.14 44.86 52.51
N THR A 4 65.09 44.44 53.20
CA THR A 4 64.75 43.06 53.58
C THR A 4 64.35 42.22 52.35
N PRO A 5 64.67 40.91 52.28
CA PRO A 5 64.37 40.10 51.09
C PRO A 5 62.87 39.86 50.87
N PHE A 6 62.46 39.87 49.60
CA PHE A 6 61.11 39.55 49.13
C PHE A 6 60.81 38.04 49.32
N GLN A 7 59.66 37.71 49.93
CA GLN A 7 59.14 36.35 50.02
C GLN A 7 58.06 36.14 48.94
N PRO A 8 58.25 35.24 47.96
CA PRO A 8 57.26 34.99 46.92
C PRO A 8 56.05 34.21 47.47
N GLN A 9 54.85 34.65 47.16
CA GLN A 9 53.61 33.94 47.49
C GLN A 9 53.36 32.83 46.46
N THR A 10 53.07 31.61 46.91
CA THR A 10 52.76 30.47 46.02
C THR A 10 51.36 30.63 45.40
N PRO A 11 51.19 30.51 44.07
CA PRO A 11 49.89 30.70 43.45
C PRO A 11 48.91 29.58 43.79
N ASN A 12 47.66 29.95 44.01
CA ASN A 12 46.55 29.05 44.30
C ASN A 12 46.24 28.16 43.07
N VAL A 13 46.25 26.85 43.27
CA VAL A 13 45.92 25.86 42.23
C VAL A 13 44.41 25.68 42.17
N TYR A 14 43.77 26.17 41.11
CA TYR A 14 42.39 25.80 40.79
C TYR A 14 42.41 24.56 39.88
N THR A 15 41.86 23.44 40.33
CA THR A 15 41.68 22.24 39.52
C THR A 15 40.52 22.45 38.53
N VAL A 16 40.83 22.43 37.24
CA VAL A 16 39.83 22.44 36.16
C VAL A 16 39.21 21.05 36.05
N TYR A 17 37.90 20.91 36.29
CA TYR A 17 37.17 19.67 36.00
C TYR A 17 36.89 19.61 34.48
N SER A 18 37.51 18.66 33.78
CA SER A 18 37.22 18.42 32.37
C SER A 18 35.86 17.71 32.21
N HIS A 19 34.86 18.37 31.66
CA HIS A 19 33.63 17.70 31.21
C HIS A 19 33.94 16.94 29.91
N ARG A 20 33.94 15.61 29.96
CA ARG A 20 34.02 14.77 28.76
C ARG A 20 32.69 14.90 28.00
N ASN A 21 32.73 15.50 26.81
CA ASN A 21 31.63 15.37 25.86
C ASN A 21 31.63 13.94 25.32
N LEU A 22 30.62 13.15 25.68
CA LEU A 22 30.40 11.83 25.08
C LEU A 22 30.00 12.04 23.61
N THR A 23 30.95 11.82 22.72
CA THR A 23 30.68 11.70 21.29
C THR A 23 30.07 10.32 21.03
N HIS A 24 28.76 10.25 20.84
CA HIS A 24 28.13 9.04 20.31
C HIS A 24 28.54 8.89 18.83
N ALA A 25 29.35 7.88 18.52
CA ALA A 25 29.66 7.52 17.15
C ALA A 25 28.38 7.00 16.45
N PRO A 26 28.06 7.43 15.22
CA PRO A 26 26.93 6.89 14.48
C PRO A 26 27.22 5.42 14.10
N THR A 27 26.35 4.50 14.50
CA THR A 27 26.47 3.09 14.11
C THR A 27 26.03 2.88 12.66
N PRO A 28 26.78 2.11 11.85
CA PRO A 28 26.42 1.86 10.45
C PRO A 28 25.40 0.71 10.37
N LEU A 29 24.12 1.02 10.53
CA LEU A 29 23.05 0.04 10.24
C LEU A 29 21.90 0.72 9.49
N SER A 30 22.09 0.94 8.19
CA SER A 30 21.48 2.08 7.50
C SER A 30 20.37 1.81 6.48
N TRP A 31 19.94 0.59 6.19
CA TRP A 31 18.84 0.38 5.21
C TRP A 31 18.13 -0.98 5.26
N VAL A 32 18.74 -1.98 5.89
CA VAL A 32 18.17 -3.34 6.00
C VAL A 32 16.72 -3.36 6.50
N PRO A 33 16.34 -2.67 7.60
CA PRO A 33 14.94 -2.67 8.04
C PRO A 33 13.99 -2.01 7.02
N ALA A 34 14.43 -0.98 6.30
CA ALA A 34 13.61 -0.34 5.26
C ALA A 34 13.37 -1.29 4.07
N VAL A 35 14.39 -2.05 3.65
CA VAL A 35 14.24 -3.06 2.59
C VAL A 35 13.32 -4.20 3.01
N MET A 36 13.39 -4.65 4.26
CA MET A 36 12.48 -5.70 4.76
C MET A 36 11.02 -5.24 4.79
N VAL A 37 10.76 -3.98 5.16
CA VAL A 37 9.41 -3.40 5.11
C VAL A 37 8.89 -3.30 3.68
N VAL A 38 9.73 -2.87 2.73
CA VAL A 38 9.36 -2.77 1.31
C VAL A 38 9.11 -4.15 0.69
N LEU A 39 9.96 -5.14 0.97
CA LEU A 39 9.78 -6.51 0.47
C LEU A 39 8.54 -7.18 1.07
N GLY A 40 8.33 -7.00 2.38
CA GLY A 40 7.11 -7.43 3.04
C GLY A 40 5.89 -6.83 2.37
N ALA A 41 5.82 -5.49 2.29
CA ALA A 41 4.71 -4.78 1.66
C ALA A 41 4.48 -5.22 0.21
N SER A 42 5.54 -5.39 -0.58
CA SER A 42 5.43 -5.85 -1.98
C SER A 42 4.80 -7.24 -2.09
N LEU A 43 5.13 -8.15 -1.16
CA LEU A 43 4.52 -9.48 -1.10
C LEU A 43 3.06 -9.41 -0.66
N TRP A 44 2.71 -8.55 0.30
CA TRP A 44 1.32 -8.31 0.71
C TRP A 44 0.47 -7.69 -0.40
N LEU A 45 1.01 -6.75 -1.18
CA LEU A 45 0.28 -6.13 -2.29
C LEU A 45 0.02 -7.09 -3.45
N SER A 46 0.86 -8.12 -3.63
CA SER A 46 0.72 -9.09 -4.72
C SER A 46 -0.52 -10.00 -4.60
N THR A 47 -1.17 -10.03 -3.44
CA THR A 47 -2.38 -10.86 -3.20
C THR A 47 -3.69 -10.10 -3.42
N LEU A 48 -3.65 -8.80 -3.71
CA LEU A 48 -4.84 -8.03 -4.09
C LEU A 48 -5.23 -8.38 -5.53
N SER A 49 -5.96 -9.48 -5.70
CA SER A 49 -6.66 -9.77 -6.95
C SER A 49 -8.08 -9.20 -6.89
N ALA A 50 -8.54 -8.58 -7.97
CA ALA A 50 -9.93 -8.20 -8.10
C ALA A 50 -10.74 -9.47 -8.43
N GLN A 51 -11.68 -9.83 -7.57
CA GLN A 51 -12.64 -10.88 -7.89
C GLN A 51 -13.48 -10.41 -9.08
N GLY A 52 -13.60 -11.24 -10.12
CA GLY A 52 -14.47 -10.93 -11.24
C GLY A 52 -15.93 -10.98 -10.80
N GLN A 53 -16.64 -9.88 -10.98
CA GLN A 53 -18.06 -9.75 -10.64
C GLN A 53 -18.76 -8.87 -11.69
N ILE A 54 -19.93 -9.33 -12.11
CA ILE A 54 -20.86 -8.58 -12.96
C ILE A 54 -22.03 -8.14 -12.09
N VAL A 55 -22.24 -6.84 -11.96
CA VAL A 55 -23.30 -6.28 -11.12
C VAL A 55 -24.31 -5.55 -12.01
N PRO A 56 -25.53 -6.09 -12.17
CA PRO A 56 -26.57 -5.38 -12.91
C PRO A 56 -26.99 -4.12 -12.16
N ASP A 57 -27.28 -3.07 -12.92
CA ASP A 57 -27.98 -1.90 -12.38
C ASP A 57 -29.48 -1.94 -12.70
N THR A 58 -30.20 -0.92 -12.24
CA THR A 58 -31.66 -0.79 -12.42
C THR A 58 -32.05 0.26 -13.45
N THR A 59 -31.10 0.77 -14.25
CA THR A 59 -31.34 1.89 -15.18
C THR A 59 -32.28 1.51 -16.34
N LEU A 60 -32.36 0.22 -16.68
CA LEU A 60 -33.31 -0.33 -17.67
C LEU A 60 -34.67 -0.71 -17.05
N GLY A 61 -34.87 -0.50 -15.75
CA GLY A 61 -36.13 -0.79 -15.07
C GLY A 61 -36.54 -2.26 -15.19
N ALA A 62 -37.72 -2.52 -15.76
CA ALA A 62 -38.23 -3.88 -15.97
C ALA A 62 -37.42 -4.70 -16.98
N GLU A 63 -36.58 -4.05 -17.79
CA GLU A 63 -35.71 -4.67 -18.80
C GLU A 63 -34.25 -4.80 -18.29
N SER A 64 -34.07 -4.89 -16.97
CA SER A 64 -32.74 -5.02 -16.35
C SER A 64 -31.99 -6.26 -16.85
N SER A 65 -30.66 -6.20 -16.78
CA SER A 65 -29.81 -7.36 -17.07
C SER A 65 -29.89 -8.36 -15.93
N LEU A 66 -29.96 -9.64 -16.26
CA LEU A 66 -30.07 -10.74 -15.30
C LEU A 66 -28.82 -11.62 -15.43
N ILE A 67 -28.18 -11.91 -14.30
CA ILE A 67 -26.94 -12.67 -14.25
C ILE A 67 -27.22 -14.02 -13.60
N SER A 68 -26.88 -15.10 -14.29
CA SER A 68 -26.97 -16.47 -13.77
C SER A 68 -25.63 -17.19 -13.95
N PRO A 69 -25.06 -17.84 -12.91
CA PRO A 69 -23.86 -18.66 -13.07
C PRO A 69 -24.10 -19.81 -14.05
N ASP A 70 -23.18 -20.02 -15.00
CA ASP A 70 -23.31 -21.07 -16.01
C ASP A 70 -21.95 -21.55 -16.56
N ALA A 71 -21.93 -22.67 -17.29
CA ALA A 71 -20.76 -23.19 -17.97
C ALA A 71 -20.98 -23.23 -19.48
N PHE A 72 -20.32 -22.35 -20.22
CA PHE A 72 -20.40 -22.31 -21.69
C PHE A 72 -19.16 -22.95 -22.31
N GLN A 73 -19.36 -23.97 -23.14
CA GLN A 73 -18.28 -24.71 -23.82
C GLN A 73 -17.18 -25.23 -22.87
N GLY A 74 -17.54 -25.57 -21.62
CA GLY A 74 -16.61 -26.07 -20.62
C GLY A 74 -15.85 -24.98 -19.84
N ILE A 75 -16.11 -23.70 -20.10
CA ILE A 75 -15.57 -22.57 -19.33
C ILE A 75 -16.62 -22.12 -18.31
N LEU A 76 -16.25 -22.08 -17.03
CA LEU A 76 -17.12 -21.55 -15.98
C LEU A 76 -17.26 -20.03 -16.14
N GLY A 77 -18.48 -19.53 -15.97
CA GLY A 77 -18.79 -18.16 -16.31
C GLY A 77 -20.15 -17.69 -15.82
N ASP A 78 -20.57 -16.56 -16.38
CA ASP A 78 -21.85 -15.93 -16.10
C ASP A 78 -22.65 -15.77 -17.40
N ARG A 79 -23.87 -16.29 -17.42
CA ARG A 79 -24.86 -16.02 -18.47
C ARG A 79 -25.57 -14.71 -18.16
N ILE A 80 -25.65 -13.84 -19.17
CA ILE A 80 -26.32 -12.55 -19.09
C ILE A 80 -27.59 -12.61 -19.94
N ASP A 81 -28.74 -12.55 -19.28
CA ASP A 81 -30.07 -12.52 -19.86
C ASP A 81 -30.74 -11.15 -19.69
N GLY A 82 -31.94 -10.99 -20.26
CA GLY A 82 -32.74 -9.78 -20.15
C GLY A 82 -32.24 -8.69 -21.09
N GLY A 83 -32.16 -7.45 -20.58
CA GLY A 83 -31.77 -6.30 -21.39
C GLY A 83 -32.94 -5.67 -22.16
N ALA A 84 -32.70 -4.46 -22.65
CA ALA A 84 -33.69 -3.67 -23.36
C ALA A 84 -33.51 -3.79 -24.86
N ILE A 85 -34.56 -4.18 -25.58
CA ILE A 85 -34.53 -4.25 -27.04
C ILE A 85 -35.04 -2.92 -27.58
N ARG A 86 -34.23 -2.26 -28.43
CA ARG A 86 -34.66 -1.07 -29.18
C ARG A 86 -34.33 -1.30 -30.65
N SER A 87 -35.36 -1.54 -31.45
CA SER A 87 -35.21 -1.94 -32.85
C SER A 87 -34.35 -3.22 -32.97
N ALA A 88 -33.27 -3.19 -33.75
CA ALA A 88 -32.36 -4.32 -33.94
C ALA A 88 -31.20 -4.39 -32.93
N LEU A 89 -31.22 -3.56 -31.88
CA LEU A 89 -30.17 -3.48 -30.87
C LEU A 89 -30.65 -4.00 -29.52
N LEU A 90 -29.79 -4.76 -28.85
CA LEU A 90 -29.97 -5.23 -27.48
C LEU A 90 -29.04 -4.43 -26.56
N PHE A 91 -29.61 -3.82 -25.53
CA PHE A 91 -28.90 -3.00 -24.56
C PHE A 91 -28.86 -3.70 -23.20
N HIS A 92 -27.67 -3.72 -22.61
CA HIS A 92 -27.46 -4.13 -21.22
C HIS A 92 -26.85 -2.97 -20.44
N SER A 93 -27.09 -2.95 -19.13
CA SER A 93 -26.54 -1.94 -18.22
C SER A 93 -26.06 -2.58 -16.93
N PHE A 94 -24.90 -2.15 -16.47
CA PHE A 94 -24.19 -2.70 -15.33
C PHE A 94 -23.56 -1.55 -14.54
N SER A 95 -23.60 -1.63 -13.21
CA SER A 95 -22.81 -0.73 -12.37
C SER A 95 -21.33 -1.09 -12.43
N ASP A 96 -21.04 -2.40 -12.50
CA ASP A 96 -19.69 -2.95 -12.61
C ASP A 96 -19.71 -4.16 -13.55
N PHE A 97 -18.74 -4.20 -14.46
CA PHE A 97 -18.55 -5.30 -15.38
C PHE A 97 -17.09 -5.75 -15.37
N ASN A 98 -16.78 -6.76 -14.57
CA ASN A 98 -15.43 -7.33 -14.47
C ASN A 98 -15.49 -8.86 -14.59
N ILE A 99 -14.67 -9.43 -15.48
CA ILE A 99 -14.55 -10.87 -15.69
C ILE A 99 -13.22 -11.34 -15.14
N GLU A 100 -13.26 -12.31 -14.24
CA GLU A 100 -12.05 -12.90 -13.67
C GLU A 100 -11.27 -13.65 -14.76
N SER A 101 -9.93 -13.65 -14.64
CA SER A 101 -9.08 -14.43 -15.54
C SER A 101 -9.50 -15.90 -15.55
N GLY A 102 -9.63 -16.49 -16.75
CA GLY A 102 -10.06 -17.88 -16.92
C GLY A 102 -11.56 -18.14 -16.78
N ARG A 103 -12.38 -17.10 -16.54
CA ARG A 103 -13.84 -17.16 -16.62
C ARG A 103 -14.34 -16.55 -17.93
N ALA A 104 -15.61 -16.81 -18.24
CA ALA A 104 -16.29 -16.20 -19.38
C ALA A 104 -17.60 -15.51 -18.95
N ALA A 105 -18.09 -14.60 -19.78
CA ALA A 105 -19.48 -14.18 -19.75
C ALA A 105 -20.03 -14.18 -21.16
N TYR A 106 -21.31 -14.53 -21.31
CA TYR A 106 -21.97 -14.55 -22.61
C TYR A 106 -23.38 -13.99 -22.52
N PHE A 107 -23.85 -13.40 -23.62
CA PHE A 107 -25.16 -12.77 -23.74
C PHE A 107 -26.10 -13.73 -24.47
N ALA A 108 -27.31 -13.91 -23.94
CA ALA A 108 -28.32 -14.84 -24.43
C ALA A 108 -29.56 -14.14 -25.02
#